data_AF-A0A945CK31-F1
#
_entry.id   AF-A0A945CK31-F1
#
_cell.length_a   1.000
_cell.length_b   1.000
_cell.length_c   1.000
_cell.angle_alpha   90.00
_cell.angle_beta   90.00
_cell.angle_gamma   90.00
#
_symmetry.space_group_name_H-M   'P 1'
#
loop_
_entity.id
_entity.type
_entity.pdbx_description
1 polymer ?
#
loop_
_entity_poly.entity_id
_entity_poly.type
_entity_poly.pdbx_seq_one_letter_code
_entity_poly.pdbx_strand_id
1 'polypeptide(L)' 'MATAFCPHCRAVRNMSVAISRRKAPGKDGKPTEIETRSFHCETCHFFVRSEDRELATGE' A
#
# COMPACT_ATOMS: atom_id res chain seq x y z
N MET A 1 -21.99 -6.42 -7.36
CA MET A 1 -20.60 -6.57 -7.83
C MET A 1 -20.02 -5.18 -8.05
N ALA A 2 -19.24 -4.67 -7.10
CA ALA A 2 -18.66 -3.33 -7.19
C ALA A 2 -17.40 -3.40 -8.08
N THR A 3 -17.60 -3.39 -9.40
CA THR A 3 -16.52 -3.15 -10.37
C THR A 3 -16.04 -1.73 -10.13
N ALA A 4 -15.09 -1.57 -9.23
CA ALA A 4 -14.57 -0.27 -8.92
C ALA A 4 -13.70 0.17 -10.12
N PHE A 5 -13.87 1.39 -10.60
CA PHE A 5 -13.11 1.92 -11.74
C PHE A 5 -11.99 2.85 -11.26
N CYS A 6 -10.92 2.99 -12.03
CA CYS A 6 -9.87 3.98 -11.74
C CYS A 6 -10.47 5.40 -11.85
N PRO A 7 -10.30 6.29 -10.86
CA PRO A 7 -10.85 7.64 -10.93
C PRO A 7 -10.21 8.49 -12.04
N HIS A 8 -9.00 8.14 -12.49
CA HIS A 8 -8.27 8.88 -13.52
C HIS A 8 -8.60 8.41 -14.95
N CYS A 9 -8.36 7.13 -15.26
CA CYS A 9 -8.55 6.61 -16.63
C CYS A 9 -9.86 5.84 -16.84
N ARG A 10 -10.65 5.62 -15.78
CA ARG A 10 -11.89 4.81 -15.80
C ARG A 10 -11.71 3.36 -16.27
N ALA A 11 -10.48 2.86 -16.35
CA ALA A 11 -10.23 1.44 -16.54
C ALA A 11 -10.75 0.64 -15.32
N VAL A 12 -11.02 -0.65 -15.51
CA VAL A 12 -11.37 -1.59 -14.42
C VAL A 12 -10.27 -1.51 -13.36
N ARG A 13 -10.60 -1.45 -12.05
CA ARG A 13 -9.60 -1.41 -10.94
C ARG A 13 -8.86 -2.72 -10.82
N ASN A 14 -7.99 -2.92 -11.77
CA ASN A 14 -6.91 -3.86 -11.72
C ASN A 14 -5.71 -3.01 -11.27
N MET A 15 -5.22 -3.31 -10.06
CA MET A 15 -4.31 -2.44 -9.29
C MET A 15 -2.96 -3.11 -9.12
N SER A 16 -1.90 -2.42 -9.55
CA SER A 16 -0.52 -2.79 -9.22
C SER A 16 -0.22 -2.37 -7.79
N VAL A 17 0.16 -3.33 -6.95
CA VAL A 17 0.55 -3.10 -5.56
C VAL A 17 2.06 -3.05 -5.45
N ALA A 18 2.60 -1.90 -5.04
CA ALA A 18 4.00 -1.77 -4.65
C ALA A 18 4.11 -1.93 -3.14
N ILE A 19 4.91 -2.89 -2.70
CA ILE A 19 5.16 -3.13 -1.27
C ILE A 19 6.53 -2.58 -0.93
N SER A 20 6.58 -1.66 0.03
CA SER A 20 7.82 -1.12 0.57
C SER A 20 7.89 -1.40 2.06
N ARG A 21 9.02 -1.93 2.53
CA ARG A 21 9.24 -2.25 3.94
C ARG A 21 10.34 -1.36 4.47
N ARG A 22 10.06 -0.67 5.57
CA ARG A 22 11.05 0.17 6.25
C ARG A 22 11.07 -0.13 7.74
N LYS A 23 12.26 -0.16 8.32
CA LYS A 23 12.42 -0.25 9.77
C LYS A 23 12.33 1.16 10.34
N ALA A 24 11.39 1.37 11.26
CA ALA A 24 11.25 2.62 11.99
C ALA A 24 11.45 2.36 13.48
N PRO A 25 12.02 3.33 14.24
CA PRO A 25 12.00 3.26 15.69
C PRO A 25 10.53 3.27 16.15
N GLY A 26 10.07 2.15 16.70
CA GLY A 26 8.75 2.04 17.30
C GLY A 26 8.67 2.91 18.56
N LYS A 27 7.45 3.27 18.98
CA LYS A 27 7.21 4.12 20.15
C LYS A 27 7.84 3.61 21.46
N ASP A 28 8.12 2.31 21.53
CA ASP A 28 8.69 1.62 22.70
C ASP A 28 10.22 1.41 22.60
N GLY A 29 10.89 1.99 21.60
CA GLY A 29 12.31 1.75 21.34
C GLY A 29 12.61 0.41 20.66
N LYS A 30 11.59 -0.43 20.42
CA LYS A 30 11.72 -1.64 19.58
C LYS A 30 11.68 -1.26 18.10
N PRO A 31 12.54 -1.84 17.25
CA PRO A 31 12.47 -1.62 15.81
C PRO A 31 11.16 -2.25 15.28
N THR A 32 10.26 -1.42 14.78
CA THR A 32 9.04 -1.86 14.12
C THR A 32 9.27 -1.84 12.61
N GLU A 33 8.83 -2.89 11.92
CA GLU A 33 8.81 -2.87 10.46
C GLU A 33 7.47 -2.27 9.99
N ILE A 34 7.54 -1.21 9.19
CA ILE A 34 6.39 -0.59 8.56
C ILE A 34 6.36 -1.06 7.12
N GLU A 35 5.30 -1.79 6.77
CA GLU A 35 4.99 -2.18 5.39
C GLU A 35 4.03 -1.15 4.80
N THR A 36 4.49 -0.39 3.81
CA THR A 36 3.65 0.53 3.03
C THR A 36 3.25 -0.16 1.74
N ARG A 37 1.96 -0.39 1.57
CA ARG A 37 1.36 -0.91 0.33
C ARG A 37 0.78 0.24 -0.45
N SER A 38 1.36 0.55 -1.60
CA SER A 38 0.88 1.59 -2.50
C SER A 38 0.13 0.98 -3.67
N PHE A 39 -1.14 1.36 -3.82
CA PHE A 39 -2.04 0.86 -4.85
C PHE A 39 -2.08 1.85 -6.00
N HIS A 40 -1.62 1.39 -7.17
CA HIS A 40 -1.63 2.16 -8.41
C HIS A 40 -2.54 1.47 -9.41
N CYS A 41 -3.21 2.22 -10.28
CA CYS A 41 -3.92 1.62 -11.41
C CYS A 41 -2.91 0.97 -12.36
N GLU A 42 -3.11 -0.28 -12.77
CA GLU A 42 -2.15 -0.94 -13.66
C GLU A 42 -2.12 -0.34 -15.07
N THR A 43 -3.22 0.31 -15.50
CA THR A 43 -3.35 0.84 -16.86
C THR A 43 -2.67 2.19 -17.04
N CYS A 44 -2.85 3.11 -16.08
CA CYS A 44 -2.32 4.47 -16.17
C CYS A 44 -1.27 4.79 -15.09
N HIS A 45 -0.94 3.81 -14.23
CA HIS A 45 -0.04 3.95 -13.08
C HIS A 45 -0.43 5.04 -12.09
N PHE A 46 -1.67 5.56 -12.17
CA PHE A 46 -2.17 6.59 -11.28
C PHE A 46 -2.25 6.05 -9.84
N PHE A 47 -1.68 6.81 -8.90
CA PHE A 47 -1.75 6.50 -7.48
C PHE A 47 -3.20 6.61 -6.97
N VAL A 48 -3.75 5.52 -6.44
CA VAL A 48 -5.12 5.47 -5.94
C VAL A 48 -5.16 5.68 -4.43
N ARG A 49 -4.32 4.94 -3.69
CA ARG A 49 -4.20 5.01 -2.23
C ARG A 49 -2.95 4.30 -1.75
N SER A 50 -2.55 4.56 -0.51
CA SER A 50 -1.56 3.78 0.21
C SER A 50 -2.13 3.32 1.54
N GLU A 51 -1.72 2.14 1.99
CA GLU A 51 -2.04 1.60 3.30
C GLU A 51 -0.72 1.24 3.97
N ASP A 52 -0.43 1.89 5.10
CA ASP A 52 0.64 1.51 6.00
C ASP A 52 0.16 0.47 6.99
N ARG A 53 1.01 -0.54 7.22
CA ARG A 53 0.77 -1.62 8.16
C ARG A 53 2.02 -1.84 8.98
N GLU A 54 1.89 -1.65 10.28
CA GLU A 54 2.92 -2.02 11.24
C GLU A 54 2.98 -3.54 11.33
N LEU A 55 4.08 -4.11 10.88
CA LEU A 55 4.44 -5.50 11.13
C LEU A 55 5.18 -5.49 12.47
N ALA A 56 4.46 -5.83 13.53
CA ALA A 56 5.11 -6.20 14.78
C ALA A 56 5.97 -7.43 14.49
N THR A 57 7.29 -7.28 14.55
CA THR A 57 8.22 -8.40 14.58
C THR A 57 8.02 -9.10 15.92
N GLY A 58 7.03 -10.00 15.97
CA GLY A 58 6.80 -10.88 17.10
C GLY A 58 7.80 -12.02 17.05
N GLU A 59 8.71 -11.99 18.03
CA GLU A 59 9.49 -13.08 18.65
C GLU A 59 10.31 -14.02 17.77
#